data_AF-A0A2H0Z8P1-F1
#
_entry.id   AF-A0A2H0Z8P1-F1
#
_cell.length_a   1.000
_cell.length_b   1.000
_cell.length_c   1.000
_cell.angle_alpha   90.00
_cell.angle_beta   90.00
_cell.angle_gamma   90.00
#
_symmetry.space_group_name_H-M   'P 1'
#
loop_
_entity.id
_entity.type
_entity.pdbx_description
1 polymer ?
#
loop_
_entity_poly.entity_id
_entity_poly.type
_entity_poly.pdbx_seq_one_letter_code
_entity_poly.pdbx_strand_id
1 'polypeptide(L)' 'MIKLFVKFESSFIKEFRSENPGVTIGRKADNDLVLDNATVSGHHCKIYKAGETFFIEDLGSTNGTFVNGKK' A
#
# COMPACT_ATOMS: atom_id res chain seq x y z
N MET A 1 -11.40 10.03 -3.65
CA MET A 1 -10.04 9.97 -4.20
C MET A 1 -8.97 9.70 -3.14
N ILE A 2 -8.28 8.57 -3.24
CA ILE A 2 -7.03 8.25 -2.56
C ILE A 2 -5.88 8.58 -3.51
N LYS A 3 -4.84 9.24 -2.97
CA LYS A 3 -3.62 9.57 -3.70
C LYS A 3 -2.40 9.04 -2.93
N LEU A 4 -1.59 8.21 -3.57
CA LEU A 4 -0.37 7.63 -3.01
C LEU A 4 0.83 8.03 -3.87
N PHE A 5 1.93 8.38 -3.22
CA PHE A 5 3.24 8.54 -3.86
C PHE A 5 4.13 7.38 -3.44
N VAL A 6 4.55 6.56 -4.40
CA VAL A 6 5.40 5.40 -4.15
C VAL A 6 6.85 5.82 -4.33
N LYS A 7 7.67 5.55 -3.31
CA LYS A 7 9.11 5.77 -3.33
C LYS A 7 9.84 4.48 -2.94
N PHE A 8 11.04 4.31 -3.46
CA PHE A 8 11.97 3.28 -3.03
C PHE A 8 13.30 3.95 -2.74
N GLU A 9 13.79 3.80 -1.50
CA GLU A 9 14.88 4.62 -0.97
C GLU A 9 14.55 6.12 -1.17
N SER A 10 15.42 6.86 -1.85
CA SER A 10 15.23 8.28 -2.18
C SER A 10 14.54 8.52 -3.52
N SER A 11 14.26 7.47 -4.30
CA SER A 11 13.75 7.59 -5.67
C SER A 11 12.23 7.57 -5.71
N PHE A 12 11.64 8.56 -6.37
CA PHE A 12 10.23 8.53 -6.73
C PHE A 12 9.98 7.50 -7.84
N ILE A 13 9.06 6.57 -7.59
CA ILE A 13 8.74 5.51 -8.52
C ILE A 13 7.51 5.87 -9.35
N LYS A 14 6.39 6.15 -8.67
CA LYS A 14 5.12 6.51 -9.34
C LYS A 14 4.12 7.17 -8.41
N GLU A 15 3.20 7.91 -9.01
CA GLU A 15 1.99 8.38 -8.37
C GLU A 15 0.86 7.39 -8.70
N PHE A 16 0.06 7.04 -7.69
CA PHE A 16 -1.12 6.20 -7.85
C PHE A 16 -2.35 6.94 -7.34
N ARG A 17 -3.43 6.90 -8.10
CA ARG A 17 -4.73 7.48 -7.73
C ARG A 17 -5.80 6.41 -7.84
N SER A 18 -6.73 6.42 -6.89
CA SER A 18 -7.92 5.58 -6.93
C SER A 18 -9.13 6.37 -6.46
N GLU A 19 -10.27 6.17 -7.13
CA GLU A 19 -11.56 6.67 -6.64
C GLU A 19 -12.21 5.72 -5.63
N ASN A 20 -11.71 4.49 -5.53
CA ASN A 20 -12.21 3.53 -4.54
C ASN A 20 -11.88 4.00 -3.12
N PRO A 21 -12.77 3.76 -2.15
CA PRO A 21 -12.54 4.12 -0.75
C PRO A 21 -11.46 3.26 -0.08
N GLY A 22 -11.00 2.20 -0.75
CA GLY A 22 -9.90 1.34 -0.32
C GLY A 22 -9.00 0.96 -1.51
N VAL A 23 -7.73 0.74 -1.21
CA VAL A 23 -6.67 0.36 -2.14
C VAL A 23 -5.91 -0.80 -1.52
N THR A 24 -5.90 -1.93 -2.21
CA THR A 24 -5.08 -3.09 -1.89
C THR A 24 -3.68 -2.94 -2.48
N ILE A 25 -2.67 -3.32 -1.72
CA ILE A 25 -1.26 -3.18 -2.08
C ILE A 25 -0.58 -4.53 -1.88
N GLY A 26 0.13 -5.00 -2.90
CA GLY A 26 0.84 -6.27 -2.84
C GLY A 26 1.58 -6.58 -4.13
N ARG A 27 2.28 -7.71 -4.16
CA ARG A 27 3.05 -8.15 -5.32
C ARG A 27 2.20 -8.83 -6.39
N LYS A 28 1.07 -9.44 -6.02
CA LYS A 28 0.20 -10.10 -7.00
C LYS A 28 -0.53 -9.08 -7.86
N ALA A 29 -0.81 -9.47 -9.10
CA ALA A 29 -1.41 -8.62 -10.13
C ALA A 29 -2.88 -8.26 -9.89
N ASP A 30 -3.54 -8.91 -8.93
CA ASP A 30 -4.93 -8.68 -8.54
C ASP A 30 -5.10 -7.60 -7.45
N ASN A 31 -4.01 -6.98 -6.98
CA ASN A 31 -4.08 -5.79 -6.13
C ASN A 31 -4.30 -4.51 -6.96
N ASP A 32 -4.92 -3.50 -6.36
CA ASP A 32 -5.10 -2.17 -6.98
C ASP A 32 -3.74 -1.51 -7.28
N LEU A 33 -2.82 -1.57 -6.31
CA LEU A 33 -1.46 -1.07 -6.44
C LEU A 33 -0.48 -2.25 -6.36
N VAL A 34 -0.04 -2.70 -7.54
CA VAL A 34 0.97 -3.74 -7.66
C VAL A 34 2.37 -3.16 -7.44
N LEU A 35 3.10 -3.76 -6.52
CA LEU A 35 4.51 -3.51 -6.23
C LEU A 35 5.32 -4.78 -6.50
N ASP A 36 5.99 -4.82 -7.65
CA ASP A 36 6.81 -5.97 -8.06
C ASP A 36 8.16 -5.97 -7.31
N ASN A 37 8.15 -6.45 -6.08
CA ASN A 37 9.34 -6.61 -5.26
C ASN A 37 9.24 -7.88 -4.41
N ALA A 38 10.29 -8.70 -4.41
CA ALA A 38 10.33 -9.99 -3.71
C ALA A 38 10.06 -9.88 -2.19
N THR A 39 10.34 -8.72 -1.56
CA THR A 39 10.08 -8.48 -0.13
C THR A 39 8.63 -8.12 0.16
N VAL A 40 7.82 -7.88 -0.87
CA VAL A 40 6.39 -7.59 -0.75
C VAL A 40 5.58 -8.88 -0.88
N SER A 41 4.81 -9.22 0.16
CA SER A 41 3.82 -10.29 0.13
C SER A 41 2.79 -10.13 -0.99
N GLY A 42 2.17 -11.25 -1.40
CA GLY A 42 1.21 -11.27 -2.50
C GLY A 42 0.04 -10.31 -2.30
N HIS A 43 -0.56 -10.31 -1.12
CA HIS A 43 -1.44 -9.27 -0.59
C HIS A 43 -0.78 -8.79 0.70
N HIS A 44 -0.32 -7.54 0.73
CA HIS A 44 0.55 -7.07 1.80
C HIS A 44 -0.23 -6.23 2.79
N CYS A 45 -0.87 -5.18 2.30
CA CYS A 45 -1.65 -4.28 3.13
C CYS A 45 -2.80 -3.66 2.33
N LYS A 46 -3.71 -3.01 3.05
CA LYS A 46 -4.80 -2.23 2.49
C LYS A 46 -4.79 -0.85 3.11
N ILE A 47 -4.90 0.17 2.28
CA ILE A 47 -5.17 1.54 2.74
C ILE A 47 -6.63 1.85 2.46
N TYR A 48 -7.35 2.41 3.43
CA TYR A 48 -8.73 2.80 3.24
C TYR A 48 -9.07 4.07 4.02
N LYS A 49 -10.07 4.81 3.53
CA LYS A 49 -10.62 5.98 4.22
C LYS A 49 -11.89 5.57 4.97
N ALA A 50 -11.97 5.88 6.27
CA ALA A 50 -13.19 5.80 7.05
C ALA A 50 -13.49 7.19 7.64
N GLY A 51 -14.57 7.82 7.14
CA GLY A 51 -14.85 9.22 7.41
C GLY A 51 -13.74 10.13 6.85
N GLU A 52 -13.14 10.94 7.72
CA GLU A 52 -12.02 11.82 7.38
C GLU A 52 -10.64 11.24 7.69
N THR A 53 -10.58 10.01 8.21
CA THR A 53 -9.34 9.37 8.64
C THR A 53 -8.92 8.27 7.66
N PHE A 54 -7.63 8.23 7.36
CA PHE A 54 -7.01 7.14 6.62
C PHE A 54 -6.48 6.09 7.59
N PHE A 55 -6.71 4.84 7.22
CA PHE A 55 -6.24 3.66 7.92
C PHE A 55 -5.37 2.82 6.99
N ILE A 56 -4.42 2.13 7.59
CA ILE A 56 -3.64 1.08 6.94
C ILE A 56 -3.81 -0.20 7.75
N GLU A 57 -4.08 -1.29 7.06
CA GLU A 57 -4.29 -2.61 7.63
C GLU A 57 -3.28 -3.57 6.99
N ASP A 58 -2.47 -4.21 7.82
CA ASP A 58 -1.60 -5.30 7.38
C ASP A 58 -2.43 -6.56 7.15
N LEU A 59 -2.25 -7.22 6.00
CA LEU A 59 -3.04 -8.39 5.61
C LEU A 59 -2.33 -9.71 5.93
N GLY A 60 -1.51 -9.74 6.98
CA GLY A 60 -0.68 -10.89 7.34
C GLY A 60 0.59 -10.96 6.49
N SER A 61 1.19 -9.81 6.23
CA SER A 61 2.41 -9.74 5.41
C SER A 61 3.60 -10.38 6.12
N THR A 62 4.52 -10.95 5.33
CA THR A 62 5.68 -11.69 5.84
C THR A 62 6.67 -10.76 6.54
N ASN A 63 6.92 -9.59 5.95
CA ASN A 63 7.88 -8.62 6.49
C ASN A 63 7.22 -7.56 7.39
N GLY A 64 5.89 -7.51 7.43
CA GLY A 64 5.13 -6.53 8.18
C GLY A 64 4.96 -5.20 7.45
N THR A 65 3.90 -4.49 7.82
CA THR A 65 3.66 -3.09 7.45
C THR A 65 4.13 -2.17 8.57
N PHE A 66 4.78 -1.06 8.21
CA PHE A 66 5.28 -0.07 9.17
C PHE A 66 4.76 1.32 8.82
N VAL A 67 4.37 2.09 9.85
CA VAL A 67 3.96 3.48 9.76
C VAL A 67 4.96 4.33 10.53
N ASN A 68 5.64 5.25 9.83
CA ASN A 68 6.68 6.10 10.43
C ASN A 68 7.77 5.30 11.18
N GLY A 69 8.16 4.15 10.61
CA GLY A 69 9.19 3.25 11.18
C GLY A 69 8.71 2.39 12.36
N LYS A 70 7.43 2.44 12.72
CA LYS A 70 6.85 1.63 13.80
C LYS A 70 5.85 0.64 13.21
N LYS A 71 5.84 -0.57 13.76
CA LYS A 71 4.86 -1.61 13.41
C LYS A 71 3.55 -1.38 14.15
#